data_AF-A0A7J4QP74-F1
#
_entry.id   AF-A0A7J4QP74-F1
#
_cell.length_a   1.000
_cell.length_b   1.000
_cell.length_c   1.000
_cell.angle_alpha   90.00
_cell.angle_beta   90.00
_cell.angle_gamma   90.00
#
_symmetry.space_group_name_H-M   'P 1'
#
loop_
_entity.id
_entity.type
_entity.pdbx_description
1 polymer ?
#
loop_
_entity_poly.entity_id
_entity_poly.type
_entity_poly.pdbx_seq_one_letter_code
_entity_poly.pdbx_strand_id
1 'polypeptide(L)'
;KYMDGEIQFLNLTENQTLLLTSDELNQFGPQVLTDHLVYFQEDESGDVSVHIHSWTPELNVYSNILLQVGLLAAFLLAFIYAYQRQSERSSTLRQAEEE
;
A
#
# COMPACT_ATOMS: atom_id res chain seq x y z
N LYS A 1 -1.71 -9.59 -36.30
CA LYS A 1 -1.27 -8.85 -35.09
C LYS A 1 -2.20 -7.65 -34.93
N TYR A 2 -3.45 -7.88 -34.52
CA TYR A 2 -4.45 -6.82 -34.44
C TYR A 2 -5.47 -7.20 -33.37
N MET A 3 -5.76 -6.21 -32.53
CA MET A 3 -6.52 -6.26 -31.27
C MET A 3 -5.66 -6.63 -30.07
N ASP A 4 -4.88 -5.64 -29.62
CA ASP A 4 -4.55 -5.56 -28.21
C ASP A 4 -5.87 -5.30 -27.45
N GLY A 5 -6.15 -6.09 -26.43
CA GLY A 5 -7.44 -6.14 -25.73
C GLY A 5 -7.61 -5.00 -24.73
N GLU A 6 -7.09 -3.82 -25.03
CA GLU A 6 -7.03 -2.71 -24.07
C GLU A 6 -8.42 -2.31 -23.58
N ILE A 7 -8.56 -2.15 -22.27
CA ILE A 7 -9.81 -1.74 -21.63
C ILE A 7 -9.74 -0.25 -21.33
N GLN A 8 -10.66 0.50 -21.95
CA GLN A 8 -10.85 1.93 -21.71
C GLN A 8 -12.16 2.17 -20.98
N PHE A 9 -12.13 3.09 -20.02
CA PHE A 9 -13.30 3.52 -19.26
C PHE A 9 -13.65 4.96 -19.58
N LEU A 10 -14.89 5.19 -19.99
CA LEU A 10 -15.42 6.52 -20.24
C LEU A 10 -16.25 6.98 -19.04
N ASN A 11 -15.74 7.95 -18.30
CA ASN A 11 -16.52 8.65 -17.29
C ASN A 11 -17.40 9.69 -17.96
N LEU A 12 -18.71 9.43 -18.04
CA LEU A 12 -19.68 10.34 -18.66
C LEU A 12 -19.91 11.63 -17.85
N THR A 13 -19.70 11.60 -16.54
CA THR A 13 -19.89 12.76 -15.66
C THR A 13 -18.77 13.77 -15.84
N GLU A 14 -17.53 13.29 -15.94
CA GLU A 14 -16.33 14.11 -16.11
C GLU A 14 -15.95 14.30 -17.58
N ASN A 15 -16.64 13.58 -18.49
CA ASN A 15 -16.36 13.50 -19.92
C ASN A 15 -14.89 13.17 -20.20
N GLN A 16 -14.35 12.22 -19.44
CA GLN A 16 -12.95 11.82 -19.49
C GLN A 16 -12.83 10.33 -19.80
N THR A 17 -11.95 9.99 -20.74
CA THR A 17 -11.54 8.61 -21.01
C THR A 17 -10.30 8.27 -20.19
N LEU A 18 -10.35 7.15 -19.49
CA LEU A 18 -9.27 6.59 -18.68
C LEU A 18 -8.83 5.28 -19.32
N LEU A 19 -7.53 5.12 -19.52
CA LEU A 19 -6.93 3.85 -19.96
C LEU A 19 -6.67 3.01 -18.71
N LEU A 20 -7.29 1.83 -18.62
CA LEU A 20 -7.16 0.97 -17.44
C LEU A 20 -6.08 -0.09 -17.62
N THR A 21 -5.92 -0.58 -18.85
CA THR A 21 -4.94 -1.58 -19.20
C THR A 21 -4.20 -1.16 -20.47
N SER A 22 -2.90 -1.40 -20.50
CA SER A 22 -1.96 -0.93 -21.53
C SER A 22 -0.80 -1.92 -21.70
N ASP A 23 -1.08 -3.20 -21.52
CA ASP A 23 -0.13 -4.30 -21.62
C ASP A 23 -0.39 -5.11 -22.89
N GLU A 24 0.52 -6.02 -23.26
CA GLU A 24 0.39 -6.82 -24.49
C GLU A 24 -0.56 -8.04 -24.32
N LEU A 25 -1.29 -8.14 -23.21
CA LEU A 25 -2.13 -9.29 -22.89
C LEU A 25 -3.51 -9.17 -23.53
N ASN A 26 -4.07 -10.29 -23.96
CA ASN A 26 -5.39 -10.30 -24.55
C ASN A 26 -6.46 -10.24 -23.45
N GLN A 27 -7.03 -9.05 -23.24
CA GLN A 27 -8.08 -8.82 -22.26
C GLN A 27 -9.44 -8.58 -22.93
N PHE A 28 -10.50 -9.16 -22.39
CA PHE A 28 -11.82 -9.14 -23.03
C PHE A 28 -12.99 -9.31 -22.05
N GLY A 29 -14.19 -9.02 -22.56
CA GLY A 29 -15.44 -9.16 -21.81
C GLY A 29 -15.56 -8.28 -20.56
N PRO A 30 -15.26 -6.96 -20.63
CA PRO A 30 -15.36 -6.08 -19.48
C PRO A 30 -16.81 -5.98 -18.98
N GLN A 31 -16.99 -6.13 -17.66
CA GLN A 31 -18.25 -5.92 -16.95
C GLN A 31 -18.06 -4.90 -15.84
N VAL A 32 -18.85 -3.83 -15.90
CA VAL A 32 -18.83 -2.75 -14.90
C VAL A 32 -19.82 -3.09 -13.78
N LEU A 33 -19.32 -3.19 -12.55
CA LEU A 33 -20.10 -3.24 -11.32
C LEU A 33 -20.00 -1.89 -10.58
N THR A 34 -20.78 -1.71 -9.51
CA THR A 34 -20.83 -0.46 -8.75
C THR A 34 -19.46 0.04 -8.34
N ASP A 35 -18.62 -0.82 -7.77
CA ASP A 35 -17.29 -0.45 -7.25
C ASP A 35 -16.15 -1.28 -7.86
N HIS A 36 -16.45 -2.09 -8.88
CA HIS A 36 -15.46 -2.98 -9.50
C HIS A 36 -15.62 -3.03 -11.02
N LEU A 37 -14.54 -3.34 -11.71
CA LEU A 37 -14.52 -3.77 -13.10
C LEU A 37 -14.00 -5.20 -13.14
N VAL A 38 -14.73 -6.08 -13.83
CA VAL A 38 -14.34 -7.47 -14.02
C VAL A 38 -14.06 -7.71 -15.49
N TYR A 39 -12.96 -8.38 -15.80
CA TYR A 39 -12.60 -8.75 -17.16
C TYR A 39 -11.82 -10.07 -17.19
N PHE A 40 -11.80 -10.70 -18.35
CA PHE A 40 -11.00 -11.87 -18.61
C PHE A 40 -9.67 -11.46 -19.21
N GLN A 41 -8.61 -12.19 -18.86
CA GLN A 41 -7.28 -12.02 -19.43
C GLN A 41 -6.75 -13.40 -19.83
N GLU A 42 -6.31 -13.50 -21.08
CA GLU A 42 -5.59 -14.65 -21.62
C GLU A 42 -4.10 -14.35 -21.63
N ASP A 43 -3.31 -15.26 -21.08
CA ASP A 43 -1.85 -15.15 -21.07
C ASP A 43 -1.20 -15.70 -22.35
N GLU A 44 0.13 -15.61 -22.45
CA GLU A 44 0.88 -16.15 -23.60
C GLU A 44 0.77 -17.67 -23.76
N SER A 45 0.36 -18.39 -22.71
CA SER A 45 0.16 -19.84 -22.71
C SER A 45 -1.27 -20.24 -23.11
N GLY A 46 -2.18 -19.28 -23.23
CA GLY A 46 -3.59 -19.49 -23.54
C GLY A 46 -4.46 -19.77 -22.30
N ASP A 47 -3.93 -19.58 -21.09
CA ASP A 47 -4.70 -19.72 -19.86
C ASP A 47 -5.57 -18.48 -19.61
N VAL A 48 -6.87 -18.69 -19.43
CA VAL A 48 -7.84 -17.62 -19.18
C VAL A 48 -8.06 -17.44 -17.68
N SER A 49 -7.80 -16.24 -17.20
CA SER A 49 -7.96 -15.84 -15.80
C SER A 49 -8.97 -14.70 -15.66
N VAL A 50 -9.63 -14.62 -14.50
CA VAL A 50 -10.57 -13.55 -14.17
C VAL A 50 -9.86 -12.51 -13.33
N HIS A 51 -9.88 -11.26 -13.78
CA HIS A 51 -9.32 -10.11 -13.08
C HIS A 51 -10.43 -9.21 -12.55
N ILE A 52 -10.23 -8.72 -11.33
CA ILE A 52 -11.16 -7.83 -10.62
C ILE A 52 -10.36 -6.57 -10.27
N HIS A 53 -10.79 -5.43 -10.80
CA HIS A 53 -10.21 -4.13 -10.55
C HIS A 53 -11.17 -3.31 -9.67
N SER A 54 -10.77 -2.97 -8.45
CA SER A 54 -11.58 -2.19 -7.50
C SER A 54 -11.40 -0.67 -7.73
N TRP A 55 -12.51 0.07 -7.86
CA TRP A 55 -12.51 1.53 -8.02
C TRP A 55 -12.26 2.28 -6.71
N THR A 56 -12.64 1.65 -5.60
CA THR A 56 -12.38 2.18 -4.26
C THR A 56 -11.01 1.71 -3.78
N PRO A 57 -10.21 2.59 -3.16
CA PRO A 57 -8.97 2.17 -2.52
C PRO A 57 -9.32 1.21 -1.39
N GLU A 58 -9.08 -0.08 -1.61
CA GLU A 58 -9.11 -1.06 -0.54
C GLU A 58 -7.96 -0.76 0.39
N LEU A 59 -8.28 -0.50 1.67
CA LEU A 59 -7.28 -0.42 2.72
C LEU A 59 -6.71 -1.82 2.92
N ASN A 60 -5.75 -2.19 2.08
CA ASN A 60 -4.86 -3.29 2.37
C ASN A 60 -4.05 -2.87 3.59
N VAL A 61 -4.50 -3.32 4.76
CA VAL A 61 -3.79 -3.12 6.03
C VAL A 61 -2.48 -3.86 5.87
N TYR A 62 -1.45 -3.15 5.42
CA TYR A 62 -0.14 -3.71 5.19
C TYR A 62 0.45 -4.03 6.57
N SER A 63 0.10 -5.20 7.08
CA SER A 63 0.50 -5.69 8.39
C SER A 63 1.94 -6.18 8.33
N ASN A 64 2.88 -5.25 8.19
CA ASN A 64 4.30 -5.56 8.19
C ASN A 64 4.79 -5.73 9.63
N ILE A 65 4.90 -7.00 10.05
CA ILE A 65 5.41 -7.39 11.38
C ILE A 65 6.77 -6.74 11.69
N LEU A 66 7.63 -6.57 10.68
CA LEU A 66 8.94 -5.95 10.87
C LEU A 66 8.81 -4.47 11.27
N LEU A 67 7.88 -3.74 10.63
CA LEU A 67 7.62 -2.34 10.94
C LEU A 67 6.97 -2.20 12.33
N GLN A 68 6.04 -3.08 12.68
CA GLN A 68 5.39 -3.09 14.00
C GLN A 68 6.40 -3.35 15.12
N VAL A 69 7.30 -4.32 14.95
CA VAL A 69 8.39 -4.60 15.90
C VAL A 69 9.37 -3.44 15.98
N GLY A 70 9.72 -2.84 14.83
CA GLY A 70 10.59 -1.66 14.77
C GLY A 70 10.02 -0.47 15.55
N LEU A 71 8.71 -0.21 15.42
CA LEU A 71 8.04 0.86 16.15
C LEU A 71 8.08 0.61 17.67
N LEU A 72 7.79 -0.62 18.11
CA LEU A 72 7.86 -1.00 19.52
C LEU A 72 9.29 -0.87 20.08
N ALA A 73 10.29 -1.31 19.33
CA ALA A 73 11.69 -1.18 19.72
C ALA A 73 12.13 0.29 19.84
N ALA A 74 11.70 1.15 18.90
CA ALA A 74 11.99 2.58 18.94
C ALA A 74 11.38 3.24 20.19
N PHE A 75 10.13 2.89 20.54
CA PHE A 75 9.49 3.36 21.76
C PHE A 75 10.25 2.95 23.03
N LEU A 76 10.67 1.69 23.12
CA LEU A 76 11.46 1.19 24.25
C LEU A 76 12.81 1.90 24.37
N LEU A 77 13.51 2.10 23.26
CA LEU A 77 14.79 2.81 23.24
C LEU A 77 14.63 4.27 23.65
N ALA A 78 13.56 4.95 23.23
CA ALA A 78 13.27 6.31 23.68
C ALA A 78 13.06 6.40 25.19
N PHE A 79 12.36 5.41 25.78
CA PHE A 79 12.20 5.31 27.23
C PHE A 79 13.52 5.08 27.95
N ILE A 80 14.34 4.14 27.47
CA ILE A 80 15.67 3.87 28.04
C ILE A 80 16.54 5.12 27.97
N TYR A 81 16.55 5.80 26.82
CA TYR A 81 17.30 7.04 26.62
C TYR A 81 16.84 8.15 27.58
N ALA A 82 15.53 8.36 27.72
CA ALA A 82 14.98 9.35 28.64
C ALA A 82 15.35 9.03 30.11
N TYR A 83 15.32 7.76 30.49
CA TYR A 83 15.69 7.31 31.84
C TYR A 83 17.18 7.52 32.11
N GLN A 84 18.06 7.13 31.19
CA GLN A 84 19.50 7.37 31.29
C GLN A 84 19.78 8.87 31.44
N ARG A 85 19.18 9.69 30.59
CA ARG A 85 19.34 11.15 30.61
C ARG A 85 18.90 11.79 31.92
N GLN A 86 17.83 11.28 32.54
CA GLN A 86 17.35 11.76 33.83
C GLN A 86 18.27 11.32 34.99
N SER A 87 18.80 10.10 34.92
CA SER A 87 19.72 9.58 35.93
C SER A 87 21.03 10.40 36.00
N GLU A 88 21.58 10.80 34.84
CA GLU A 88 22.78 11.64 34.76
C GLU A 88 22.57 13.03 35.40
N ARG A 89 21.40 13.65 35.19
CA ARG A 89 21.09 14.94 35.84
C ARG A 89 20.99 14.82 37.36
N SER A 90 20.52 13.67 37.84
CA SER A 90 20.34 13.43 39.27
C SER A 90 21.68 13.12 39.98
N SER A 91 22.62 12.45 39.30
CA SER A 91 23.96 12.21 39.85
C SER A 91 24.82 13.47 39.88
N THR A 92 24.70 14.34 38.87
CA THR A 92 25.48 15.59 38.82
C THR A 92 25.05 16.57 39.92
N LEU A 93 23.74 16.63 40.23
CA LEU A 93 23.22 17.48 41.32
C LEU A 93 23.68 17.00 42.71
N ARG A 94 23.80 15.69 42.93
CA ARG A 94 24.29 15.13 44.20
C ARG A 94 25.77 15.36 44.45
N GLN A 95 26.61 15.31 43.40
CA GLN A 95 28.04 15.63 43.52
C GLN A 95 28.28 17.12 43.82
N ALA A 96 27.44 18.02 43.33
CA ALA A 96 27.54 19.44 43.62
C ALA A 96 27.08 19.83 45.04
N GLU A 97 26.37 18.94 45.76
CA GLU A 97 26.00 19.13 47.18
C GLU A 97 27.06 18.56 48.15
N GLU A 98 28.02 17.77 47.66
CA GLU A 98 29.08 17.13 48.46
C GLU A 98 30.45 17.85 48.38
N GLU A 99 30.60 18.88 47.54
CA GLU A 99 31.75 19.82 47.49
C GLU A 99 31.48 21.14 48.23
#